data_AF-A0AAZ3QHS8-F1
#
_entry.id   AF-A0AAZ3QHS8-F1
#
_cell.length_a   1.000
_cell.length_b   1.000
_cell.length_c   1.000
_cell.angle_alpha   90.00
_cell.angle_beta   90.00
_cell.angle_gamma   90.00
#
_symmetry.space_group_name_H-M   'P 1'
#
loop_
_entity.id
_entity.type
_entity.pdbx_description
1 polymer ?
#
loop_
_entity_poly.entity_id
_entity_poly.type
_entity_poly.pdbx_seq_one_letter_code
_entity_poly.pdbx_strand_id
1 'polypeptide(L)'
;YLTGYLTGYLTGYLTGYLTGYLTGYLTGYLTGYLTGYLTGYLTGYLTGYLTGYLTGYLTGYLTGYLTGYLTGYLTGYLTGYLTGYLTGYLTGYLTGYLTGYLTGYLTGYLTGFLPGTVGPSRHYSELFSFLIQ
;
A
#
# COMPACT_ATOMS: atom_id res chain seq x y z
N TYR A 1 35.48 -80.66 -26.20
CA TYR A 1 36.22 -79.80 -25.26
C TYR A 1 36.38 -78.38 -25.78
N LEU A 2 37.03 -78.17 -26.95
CA LEU A 2 37.27 -76.82 -27.49
C LEU A 2 35.98 -76.02 -27.77
N THR A 3 34.95 -76.66 -28.33
CA THR A 3 33.64 -76.03 -28.61
C THR A 3 32.92 -75.58 -27.33
N GLY A 4 32.86 -76.43 -26.30
CA GLY A 4 32.21 -76.06 -25.03
C GLY A 4 32.93 -74.90 -24.31
N TYR A 5 34.26 -74.87 -24.38
CA TYR A 5 35.06 -73.78 -23.81
C TYR A 5 34.86 -72.47 -24.58
N LEU A 6 34.88 -72.52 -25.91
CA LEU A 6 34.65 -71.35 -26.76
C LEU A 6 33.24 -70.79 -26.59
N THR A 7 32.22 -71.65 -26.53
CA THR A 7 30.83 -71.23 -26.30
C THR A 7 30.66 -70.64 -24.90
N GLY A 8 31.25 -71.25 -23.86
CA GLY A 8 31.19 -70.72 -22.49
C GLY A 8 31.88 -69.37 -22.37
N TYR A 9 33.05 -69.20 -22.97
CA TYR A 9 33.78 -67.94 -22.99
C TYR A 9 33.02 -66.87 -23.77
N LEU A 10 32.57 -67.16 -24.98
CA LEU A 10 31.84 -66.21 -25.81
C LEU A 10 30.53 -65.79 -25.16
N THR A 11 29.76 -66.74 -24.61
CA THR A 11 28.47 -66.45 -23.98
C THR A 11 28.68 -65.72 -22.65
N GLY A 12 29.60 -66.16 -21.80
CA GLY A 12 29.88 -65.50 -20.52
C GLY A 12 30.45 -64.09 -20.71
N TYR A 13 31.41 -63.92 -21.62
CA TYR A 13 32.00 -62.62 -21.91
C TYR A 13 31.00 -61.70 -22.60
N LEU A 14 30.34 -62.14 -23.66
CA LEU A 14 29.40 -61.30 -24.40
C LEU A 14 28.20 -60.94 -23.52
N THR A 15 27.60 -61.90 -22.82
CA THR A 15 26.43 -61.63 -21.98
C THR A 15 26.82 -60.84 -20.75
N GLY A 16 27.91 -61.19 -20.06
CA GLY A 16 28.35 -60.47 -18.86
C GLY A 16 28.81 -59.05 -19.16
N TYR A 17 29.64 -58.88 -20.20
CA TYR A 17 30.13 -57.57 -20.60
C TYR A 17 29.01 -56.71 -21.19
N LEU A 18 28.24 -57.23 -22.15
CA LEU A 18 27.19 -56.45 -22.80
C LEU A 18 26.08 -56.11 -21.79
N THR A 19 25.62 -57.07 -20.99
CA THR A 19 24.55 -56.80 -20.02
C THR A 19 25.06 -55.94 -18.87
N GLY A 20 26.25 -56.22 -18.33
CA GLY A 20 26.82 -55.44 -17.23
C GLY A 20 27.14 -54.00 -17.64
N TYR A 21 27.78 -53.82 -18.79
CA TYR A 21 28.12 -52.51 -19.32
C TYR A 21 26.86 -51.75 -19.74
N LEU A 22 25.98 -52.35 -20.54
CA LEU A 22 24.79 -51.68 -21.03
C LEU A 22 23.86 -51.33 -19.86
N THR A 23 23.60 -52.26 -18.94
CA THR A 23 22.71 -51.99 -17.80
C THR A 23 23.36 -51.02 -16.82
N GLY A 24 24.62 -51.22 -16.45
CA GLY A 24 25.32 -50.33 -15.51
C GLY A 24 25.47 -48.92 -16.06
N TYR A 25 25.90 -48.79 -17.31
CA TYR A 25 26.06 -47.48 -17.97
C TYR A 25 24.70 -46.83 -18.22
N LEU A 26 23.73 -47.54 -18.81
CA LEU A 26 22.44 -46.95 -19.14
C LEU A 26 21.67 -46.61 -17.87
N THR A 27 21.60 -47.49 -16.88
CA THR A 27 20.90 -47.21 -15.62
C THR A 27 21.63 -46.15 -14.81
N GLY A 28 22.96 -46.22 -14.68
CA GLY A 28 23.73 -45.22 -13.93
C GLY A 28 23.69 -43.83 -14.56
N TYR A 29 23.91 -43.76 -15.87
CA TYR A 29 23.87 -42.50 -16.61
C TYR A 29 22.45 -41.94 -16.66
N LEU A 30 21.45 -42.74 -17.05
CA LEU A 30 20.08 -42.26 -17.17
C LEU A 30 19.53 -41.86 -15.81
N THR A 31 19.73 -42.65 -14.75
CA THR A 31 19.24 -42.30 -13.42
C THR A 31 20.00 -41.11 -12.85
N GLY A 32 21.33 -41.11 -12.92
CA GLY A 32 22.14 -40.00 -12.39
C GLY A 32 21.88 -38.68 -13.12
N TYR A 33 21.85 -38.72 -14.45
CA TYR A 33 21.57 -37.55 -15.27
C TYR A 33 20.14 -37.07 -15.10
N LEU A 34 19.14 -37.96 -15.22
CA LEU A 34 17.74 -37.58 -15.12
C LEU A 34 17.41 -37.09 -13.71
N THR A 35 17.82 -37.80 -12.66
CA THR A 35 17.56 -37.37 -11.28
C THR A 35 18.34 -36.11 -10.94
N GLY A 36 19.62 -36.01 -11.31
CA GLY A 36 20.44 -34.83 -11.02
C GLY A 36 19.96 -33.59 -11.77
N TYR A 37 19.71 -33.72 -13.07
CA TYR A 37 19.22 -32.62 -13.90
C TYR A 37 17.81 -32.22 -13.49
N LEU A 38 16.88 -33.18 -13.37
CA LEU A 38 15.49 -32.86 -13.06
C LEU A 38 15.37 -32.28 -11.64
N THR A 39 16.02 -32.87 -10.64
CA THR A 39 15.99 -32.33 -9.27
C THR A 39 16.68 -30.98 -9.20
N GLY A 40 17.90 -30.87 -9.74
CA GLY A 40 18.67 -29.62 -9.69
C GLY A 40 17.98 -28.47 -10.42
N TYR A 41 17.49 -28.73 -11.64
CA TYR A 41 16.77 -27.74 -12.44
C TYR A 41 15.44 -27.39 -11.81
N LEU A 42 14.62 -28.38 -11.44
CA LEU A 42 13.29 -28.13 -10.91
C LEU A 42 13.37 -27.44 -9.54
N THR A 43 14.23 -27.90 -8.63
CA THR A 43 14.40 -27.25 -7.33
C THR A 43 15.03 -25.87 -7.48
N GLY A 44 16.12 -25.73 -8.24
CA GLY A 44 16.79 -24.44 -8.42
C GLY A 44 15.90 -23.39 -9.10
N TYR A 45 15.24 -23.77 -10.19
CA TYR A 45 14.33 -22.89 -10.91
C TYR A 45 13.09 -22.56 -10.08
N LEU A 46 12.42 -23.57 -9.52
CA LEU A 46 11.18 -23.35 -8.77
C LEU A 46 11.46 -22.54 -7.50
N THR A 47 12.49 -22.87 -6.73
CA THR A 47 12.85 -22.10 -5.53
C THR A 47 13.30 -20.69 -5.89
N GLY A 48 14.21 -20.53 -6.86
CA GLY A 48 14.69 -19.21 -7.28
C GLY A 48 13.58 -18.31 -7.82
N TYR A 49 12.73 -18.85 -8.70
CA TYR A 49 11.60 -18.13 -9.27
C TYR A 49 10.56 -17.79 -8.20
N LEU A 50 10.15 -18.78 -7.39
CA LEU A 50 9.10 -18.56 -6.39
C LEU A 50 9.58 -17.58 -5.32
N THR A 51 10.80 -17.73 -4.81
CA THR A 51 11.34 -16.80 -3.81
C THR A 51 11.55 -15.41 -4.42
N GLY A 52 12.20 -15.30 -5.58
CA GLY A 52 12.45 -14.01 -6.21
C GLY A 52 11.17 -13.25 -6.58
N TYR A 53 10.20 -13.96 -7.18
CA TYR A 53 8.91 -13.38 -7.54
C TYR A 53 8.10 -13.01 -6.31
N LEU A 54 7.95 -13.92 -5.35
CA LEU A 54 7.13 -13.68 -4.17
C LEU A 54 7.72 -12.56 -3.31
N THR A 55 9.04 -12.56 -3.07
CA THR A 55 9.70 -11.49 -2.31
C THR A 55 9.63 -10.16 -3.08
N GLY A 56 10.00 -10.13 -4.36
CA GLY A 56 9.98 -8.90 -5.15
C GLY A 56 8.58 -8.29 -5.28
N TYR A 57 7.59 -9.13 -5.59
CA TYR A 57 6.19 -8.71 -5.69
C TYR A 57 5.64 -8.25 -4.35
N LEU A 58 5.80 -9.05 -3.30
CA LEU A 58 5.22 -8.74 -1.99
C LEU A 58 5.88 -7.50 -1.38
N THR A 59 7.21 -7.37 -1.46
CA THR A 59 7.90 -6.18 -0.96
C THR A 59 7.56 -4.96 -1.82
N GLY A 60 7.65 -5.04 -3.15
CA GLY A 60 7.38 -3.90 -4.03
C GLY A 60 5.92 -3.42 -3.93
N TYR A 61 4.97 -4.34 -3.98
CA TYR A 61 3.55 -4.04 -3.86
C TYR A 61 3.21 -3.51 -2.47
N LEU A 62 3.63 -4.20 -1.40
CA LEU A 62 3.29 -3.79 -0.04
C LEU A 62 3.92 -2.44 0.29
N THR A 63 5.20 -2.22 -0.02
CA THR A 63 5.86 -0.94 0.23
C THR A 63 5.23 0.17 -0.63
N GLY A 64 5.06 -0.04 -1.94
CA GLY A 64 4.49 0.97 -2.82
C GLY A 64 3.04 1.34 -2.47
N TYR A 65 2.21 0.32 -2.21
CA TYR A 65 0.82 0.53 -1.81
C TYR A 65 0.73 1.19 -0.43
N LEU A 66 1.45 0.68 0.56
CA LEU A 66 1.37 1.20 1.93
C LEU A 66 1.91 2.63 2.00
N THR A 67 3.05 2.91 1.37
CA THR A 67 3.59 4.28 1.32
C THR A 67 2.68 5.21 0.54
N GLY A 68 2.25 4.83 -0.67
CA GLY A 68 1.38 5.68 -1.50
C GLY A 68 0.02 5.96 -0.85
N TYR A 69 -0.62 4.92 -0.31
CA TYR A 69 -1.89 5.04 0.38
C TYR A 69 -1.74 5.84 1.67
N LEU A 70 -0.78 5.49 2.53
CA LEU A 70 -0.62 6.17 3.82
C LEU A 70 -0.23 7.63 3.62
N THR A 71 0.71 7.94 2.73
CA THR A 71 1.09 9.33 2.47
C THR A 71 -0.05 10.10 1.79
N GLY A 72 -0.66 9.55 0.73
CA GLY A 72 -1.75 10.22 0.02
C GLY A 72 -2.98 10.44 0.89
N TYR A 73 -3.42 9.42 1.63
CA TYR A 73 -4.55 9.50 2.54
C TYR A 73 -4.25 10.43 3.70
N LEU A 74 -3.12 10.25 4.39
CA LEU A 74 -2.81 11.04 5.58
C LEU A 74 -2.59 12.51 5.21
N THR A 75 -1.84 12.80 4.14
CA THR A 75 -1.65 14.19 3.70
C THR A 75 -2.96 14.80 3.18
N GLY A 76 -3.69 14.10 2.30
CA GLY A 76 -4.94 14.63 1.75
C GLY A 76 -6.02 14.83 2.80
N TYR A 77 -6.22 13.85 3.69
CA TYR A 77 -7.17 13.93 4.79
C TYR A 77 -6.75 14.99 5.80
N LEU A 78 -5.51 14.96 6.28
CA LEU A 78 -5.08 15.88 7.32
C LEU A 78 -5.06 17.32 6.80
N THR A 79 -4.54 17.57 5.59
CA THR A 79 -4.57 18.92 5.01
C THR A 79 -5.99 19.36 4.70
N GLY A 80 -6.80 18.53 4.03
CA GLY A 80 -8.17 18.89 3.67
C GLY A 80 -9.07 19.10 4.89
N TYR A 81 -9.01 18.19 5.86
CA TYR A 81 -9.77 18.29 7.11
C TYR A 81 -9.28 19.45 7.95
N LEU A 82 -7.98 19.59 8.20
CA LEU A 82 -7.46 20.63 9.07
C LEU A 82 -7.68 22.01 8.43
N THR A 83 -7.42 22.18 7.14
CA THR A 83 -7.69 23.46 6.47
C THR A 83 -9.19 23.73 6.37
N GLY A 84 -10.01 22.77 5.96
CA GLY A 84 -11.45 22.97 5.82
C GLY A 84 -12.15 23.22 7.16
N TYR A 85 -11.83 22.43 8.18
CA TYR A 85 -12.35 22.59 9.53
C TYR A 85 -11.84 23.88 10.16
N LEU A 86 -10.53 24.11 10.17
CA LEU A 86 -9.97 25.27 10.85
C LEU A 86 -10.39 26.57 10.15
N THR A 87 -10.34 26.64 8.83
CA THR A 87 -10.81 27.84 8.10
C THR A 87 -12.33 27.99 8.21
N GLY A 88 -13.11 26.94 7.95
CA GLY A 88 -14.57 27.02 7.98
C GLY A 88 -15.12 27.31 9.39
N TYR A 89 -14.61 26.59 10.39
CA TYR A 89 -15.01 26.79 11.78
C TYR A 89 -14.51 28.14 12.31
N LEU A 90 -13.23 28.45 12.16
CA LEU A 90 -12.68 29.69 12.72
C LEU A 90 -13.29 30.91 12.02
N THR A 91 -13.39 30.92 10.69
CA THR A 91 -14.01 32.03 9.97
C THR A 91 -15.52 32.09 10.25
N GLY A 92 -16.23 30.97 10.16
CA GLY A 92 -17.69 30.96 10.40
C GLY A 92 -18.06 31.31 11.84
N TYR A 93 -17.35 30.75 12.82
CA TYR A 93 -17.56 31.05 14.23
C TYR A 93 -17.12 32.47 14.56
N LEU A 94 -15.92 32.89 14.17
CA LEU A 94 -15.44 34.22 14.51
C LEU A 94 -16.28 35.30 13.82
N THR A 95 -16.56 35.17 12.52
CA THR A 95 -17.40 36.14 11.81
C THR A 95 -18.84 36.10 12.32
N GLY A 96 -19.43 34.92 12.49
CA GLY A 96 -20.82 34.80 12.96
C GLY A 96 -21.01 35.24 14.40
N TYR A 97 -20.11 34.84 15.30
CA TYR A 97 -20.12 35.25 16.70
C TYR A 97 -19.81 36.73 16.83
N LEU A 98 -18.72 37.22 16.24
CA LEU A 98 -18.33 38.62 16.40
C LEU A 98 -19.36 39.55 15.75
N THR A 99 -19.83 39.25 14.54
CA THR A 99 -20.86 40.08 13.88
C THR A 99 -22.20 39.96 14.59
N GLY A 100 -22.65 38.74 14.90
CA GLY A 100 -23.95 38.52 15.54
C GLY A 100 -24.00 39.08 16.97
N TYR A 101 -22.94 38.85 17.75
CA TYR A 101 -22.83 39.38 19.11
C TYR A 101 -22.64 40.89 19.09
N LEU A 102 -21.69 41.43 18.33
CA LEU A 102 -21.42 42.86 18.33
C LEU A 102 -22.61 43.64 17.77
N THR A 103 -23.16 43.24 16.61
CA THR A 103 -24.32 43.91 16.02
C THR A 103 -25.56 43.72 16.87
N GLY A 104 -25.82 42.51 17.37
CA GLY A 104 -26.99 42.22 18.21
C GLY A 104 -26.95 42.93 19.56
N TYR A 105 -25.79 42.91 20.23
CA TYR A 105 -25.58 43.59 21.50
C TYR A 105 -25.62 45.11 21.33
N LEU A 106 -24.88 45.65 20.35
CA LEU A 106 -24.84 47.10 20.12
C LEU A 106 -26.22 47.61 19.69
N THR A 107 -26.90 46.93 18.77
CA THR A 107 -28.25 47.31 18.34
C THR A 107 -29.24 47.17 19.49
N GLY A 108 -29.22 46.06 20.23
CA GLY A 108 -30.10 45.85 21.38
C GLY A 108 -29.89 46.87 22.50
N TYR A 109 -28.63 47.23 22.77
CA TYR A 109 -28.29 48.25 23.76
C TYR A 109 -28.68 49.67 23.30
N LEU A 110 -28.39 50.01 22.05
CA LEU A 110 -28.74 51.31 21.45
C LEU A 110 -30.25 51.49 21.27
N THR A 111 -31.00 50.44 20.94
CA THR A 111 -32.45 50.51 20.70
C THR A 111 -33.27 50.29 21.98
N GLY A 112 -32.77 49.48 22.91
CA GLY A 112 -33.51 49.09 24.12
C GLY A 112 -33.14 49.89 25.37
N PHE A 113 -31.87 50.28 25.54
CA PHE A 113 -31.38 50.87 26.80
C PHE A 113 -31.21 52.38 26.73
N LEU A 114 -30.67 52.89 25.62
CA LEU A 114 -30.40 54.33 25.45
C LEU A 114 -31.66 55.22 25.36
N PRO A 115 -32.73 54.85 24.63
CA PRO A 115 -33.94 55.67 24.56
C PRO A 115 -34.70 55.75 25.89
N GLY A 116 -34.48 54.78 26.79
CA GLY A 116 -35.08 54.75 28.13
C GLY A 116 -34.30 55.56 29.18
N THR A 117 -33.05 55.92 28.90
CA THR A 117 -32.15 56.57 29.87
C THR A 117 -31.81 58.02 29.52
N VAL A 118 -31.90 58.42 28.25
CA VAL A 118 -31.66 59.80 27.79
C VAL A 118 -32.75 60.23 26.80
N GLY A 119 -33.40 61.36 27.07
CA GLY A 119 -34.54 61.89 26.30
C GLY A 119 -34.22 62.19 24.82
N PRO A 120 -35.26 62.36 23.97
CA PRO A 120 -35.14 62.29 22.52
C PRO A 120 -34.32 63.47 21.95
N SER A 121 -33.06 63.21 21.60
CA SER A 121 -32.19 64.18 20.93
C SER A 121 -31.91 63.76 19.49
N ARG A 122 -32.17 64.67 18.53
CA ARG A 122 -32.04 64.45 17.06
C ARG A 122 -30.65 63.99 16.61
N HIS A 123 -29.59 64.21 17.38
CA HIS A 123 -28.24 63.77 17.03
C HIS A 123 -28.03 62.25 17.09
N TYR A 124 -28.89 61.52 17.82
CA TYR A 124 -28.78 60.05 17.87
C TYR A 124 -29.29 59.37 16.60
N SER A 125 -30.28 59.94 15.89
CA SER A 125 -30.80 59.30 14.68
C SER A 125 -29.78 59.32 13.53
N GLU A 126 -28.96 60.36 13.43
CA GLU A 126 -27.93 60.44 12.38
C GLU A 126 -26.73 59.54 12.68
N LEU A 127 -26.29 59.46 13.94
CA LEU A 127 -25.26 58.50 14.38
C LEU A 127 -25.76 57.05 14.24
N PHE A 128 -27.04 56.78 14.53
CA PHE A 128 -27.66 55.47 14.37
C PHE A 128 -27.71 55.03 12.91
N SER A 129 -28.11 55.92 11.99
CA SER A 129 -28.10 55.62 10.55
C SER A 129 -26.70 55.39 9.98
N PHE A 130 -25.66 56.02 10.54
CA PHE A 130 -24.28 55.83 10.10
C PHE A 130 -23.65 54.52 10.63
N LEU A 131 -24.15 53.97 11.73
CA LEU A 131 -23.61 52.77 12.38
C LEU A 131 -24.22 51.44 11.89
N ILE A 132 -25.40 51.48 11.25
CA ILE A 132 -26.11 50.29 10.77
C ILE A 132 -25.99 50.11 9.24
N GLN A 133 -25.27 51.01 8.58
CA GLN A 133 -24.85 50.88 7.18
C GLN A 133 -23.53 50.11 7.11
#